data_AF-A0A9X6N8Q1-F1
#
_entry.id   AF-A0A9X6N8Q1-F1
#
_cell.length_a   1.000
_cell.length_b   1.000
_cell.length_c   1.000
_cell.angle_alpha   90.00
_cell.angle_beta   90.00
_cell.angle_gamma   90.00
#
_symmetry.space_group_name_H-M   'P 1'
#
loop_
_entity.id
_entity.type
_entity.pdbx_description
1 polymer ?
#
loop_
_entity_poly.entity_id
_entity_poly.type
_entity_poly.pdbx_seq_one_letter_code
_entity_poly.pdbx_strand_id
1 'polypeptide(L)' 'KKVKKKNKKKQREKLSTRDIEDLMGIHGPRYERRRGAVRQK' A
#
# COMPACT_ATOMS: atom_id res chain seq x y z
N LYS A 1 -15.20 -25.88 -13.31
CA LYS A 1 -14.38 -24.65 -13.49
C LYS A 1 -14.65 -23.67 -12.35
N LYS A 2 -13.80 -23.58 -11.31
CA LYS A 2 -13.95 -22.58 -10.23
C LYS A 2 -13.34 -21.25 -10.68
N VAL A 3 -14.16 -20.36 -11.24
CA VAL A 3 -13.73 -19.00 -11.60
C VAL A 3 -13.51 -18.23 -10.29
N LYS A 4 -12.26 -18.12 -9.85
CA LYS A 4 -11.88 -17.21 -8.75
C LYS A 4 -12.29 -15.80 -9.16
N LYS A 5 -13.27 -15.20 -8.48
CA LYS A 5 -13.67 -13.80 -8.65
C LYS A 5 -12.42 -12.93 -8.46
N LYS A 6 -11.82 -12.45 -9.54
CA LYS A 6 -10.77 -11.42 -9.48
C LYS A 6 -11.49 -10.15 -9.04
N ASN A 7 -11.34 -9.77 -7.78
CA ASN A 7 -11.79 -8.47 -7.30
C ASN A 7 -11.13 -7.41 -8.19
N LYS A 8 -11.88 -6.84 -9.14
CA LYS A 8 -11.48 -5.63 -9.85
C LYS A 8 -11.36 -4.56 -8.76
N LYS A 9 -10.13 -4.32 -8.29
CA LYS A 9 -9.85 -3.18 -7.42
C LYS A 9 -10.36 -1.97 -8.21
N LYS A 10 -11.36 -1.27 -7.66
CA LYS A 10 -11.77 0.06 -8.11
C LYS A 10 -10.48 0.84 -8.39
N GLN A 11 -10.38 1.55 -9.51
CA GLN A 11 -9.28 2.48 -9.75
C GLN A 11 -9.32 3.49 -8.60
N ARG A 12 -8.63 3.15 -7.51
CA ARG A 12 -8.25 4.09 -6.48
C ARG A 12 -7.37 5.07 -7.25
N GLU A 13 -7.72 6.34 -7.16
CA GLU A 13 -6.92 7.44 -7.68
C GLU A 13 -5.43 7.10 -7.49
N LYS A 14 -4.61 7.33 -8.52
CA LYS A 14 -3.21 6.88 -8.58
C LYS A 14 -2.30 7.67 -7.63
N LEU A 15 -2.75 7.92 -6.40
CA LEU A 15 -1.94 8.44 -5.33
C LEU A 15 -0.98 7.34 -4.89
N SER A 16 0.32 7.63 -4.99
CA SER A 16 1.36 6.83 -4.38
C SER A 16 1.14 6.78 -2.87
N THR A 17 1.66 5.74 -2.19
CA THR A 17 1.72 5.76 -0.73
C THR A 17 2.45 6.99 -0.21
N ARG A 18 3.36 7.56 -1.01
CA ARG A 18 4.08 8.81 -0.69
C ARG A 18 3.17 10.02 -0.73
N ASP A 19 2.38 10.16 -1.79
CA ASP A 19 1.47 11.29 -1.95
C ASP A 19 0.42 11.32 -0.82
N ILE A 20 0.01 10.14 -0.34
CA ILE A 20 -0.89 10.00 0.81
C ILE A 20 -0.18 10.37 2.12
N GLU A 21 1.05 9.90 2.34
CA GLU A 21 1.86 10.22 3.52
C GLU A 21 2.15 11.73 3.61
N ASP A 22 2.54 12.34 2.49
CA ASP A 22 2.84 13.77 2.39
C ASP A 22 1.57 14.61 2.64
N LEU A 23 0.41 14.20 2.13
CA LEU A 23 -0.88 14.85 2.42
C LEU A 23 -1.28 14.77 3.89
N MET A 24 -1.03 13.61 4.53
CA MET A 24 -1.31 13.39 5.95
C MET A 24 -0.26 14.04 6.87
N GLY A 25 0.78 14.68 6.31
CA GLY A 25 1.89 15.25 7.08
C GLY A 25 2.76 14.20 7.78
N ILE A 26 2.70 12.94 7.35
CA ILE A 26 3.45 11.83 7.93
C ILE A 26 4.79 11.71 7.19
N HIS A 27 5.77 12.49 7.63
CA HIS A 27 7.14 12.39 7.14
C HIS A 27 7.97 11.52 8.10
N GLY A 28 7.67 10.22 8.13
CA GLY A 28 8.26 9.28 9.07
C GLY A 28 8.99 8.10 8.41
N PRO A 29 9.80 7.35 9.18
CA PRO A 29 10.37 6.08 8.74
C PRO A 29 9.33 5.18 8.06
N ARG A 30 9.58 4.80 6.80
CA ARG A 30 8.74 3.84 6.10
C ARG A 30 9.03 2.46 6.63
N TYR A 31 7.99 1.77 7.11
CA TYR A 31 8.12 0.38 7.51
C TYR A 31 7.49 -0.54 6.47
N GLU A 32 8.27 -1.45 5.92
CA GLU A 32 7.83 -2.49 5.00
C GLU A 32 7.77 -3.85 5.71
N ARG A 33 6.79 -4.69 5.36
CA ARG A 33 6.78 -6.09 5.80
C ARG A 33 7.75 -6.90 4.95
N ARG A 34 8.85 -7.37 5.53
CA ARG A 34 9.84 -8.26 4.89
C ARG A 34 10.01 -9.52 5.74
N ARG A 35 9.80 -10.70 5.13
CA ARG A 35 9.95 -12.03 5.76
C ARG A 35 9.19 -12.16 7.10
N GLY A 36 7.96 -11.64 7.15
CA GLY A 36 7.09 -11.73 8.33
C GLY A 36 7.36 -10.69 9.43
N ALA A 37 8.44 -9.92 9.35
CA ALA A 37 8.73 -8.82 10.26
C ALA A 37 8.46 -7.46 9.60
N VAL A 38 8.03 -6.48 10.40
CA VAL A 38 7.98 -5.08 9.99
C VAL A 38 9.39 -4.52 10.13
N ARG A 39 9.97 -4.05 9.03
CA ARG A 39 11.33 -3.50 8.98
C ARG A 39 11.27 -2.11 8.38
N GLN A 40 12.06 -1.20 8.92
CA GLN A 40 12.26 0.08 8.26
C GLN A 40 12.88 -0.18 6.87
N LYS A 41 12.37 0.52 5.86
CA LYS A 41 12.87 0.52 4.49
C LYS A 41 14.10 1.41 4.39
#